data_AF-W1YK67-F1
#
_entry.id   AF-W1YK67-F1
#
_cell.length_a   1.000
_cell.length_b   1.000
_cell.length_c   1.000
_cell.angle_alpha   90.00
_cell.angle_beta   90.00
_cell.angle_gamma   90.00
#
_symmetry.space_group_name_H-M   'P 1'
#
loop_
_entity.id
_entity.type
_entity.pdbx_description
1 polymer ?
#
loop_
_entity_poly.entity_id
_entity_poly.type
_entity_poly.pdbx_seq_one_letter_code
_entity_poly.pdbx_strand_id
1 'polypeptide(L)' 'GYVGTPGSMADSRSQASGTFEQNNHVVINNDGTNGQIGPAALKAVYDMARKGARDEIQTQMRDGGLFSGGGR' A
#
# COMPACT_ATOMS: atom_id res chain seq x y z
N GLY A 1 6.03 -33.59 -4.61
CA GLY A 1 6.29 -32.74 -5.78
C GLY A 1 5.04 -32.68 -6.60
N TYR A 2 4.50 -31.48 -6.82
CA TYR A 2 3.48 -31.25 -7.83
C TYR A 2 3.82 -29.92 -8.47
N VAL A 3 4.60 -29.99 -9.55
CA VAL A 3 4.77 -28.87 -10.47
C VAL A 3 3.62 -29.00 -11.45
N GLY A 4 2.77 -27.98 -11.50
CA GLY A 4 1.60 -27.95 -12.36
C GLY A 4 1.98 -28.18 -13.82
N THR A 5 1.21 -29.04 -14.48
CA THR A 5 1.27 -29.30 -15.93
C THR A 5 1.09 -27.98 -16.71
N PRO A 6 1.74 -27.80 -17.87
CA PRO A 6 1.52 -26.64 -18.73
C PRO A 6 0.02 -26.41 -18.98
N GLY A 7 -0.48 -25.22 -18.62
CA GLY A 7 -1.91 -24.88 -18.63
C GLY A 7 -2.60 -24.96 -17.25
N SER A 8 -1.84 -25.21 -16.19
CA SER A 8 -2.32 -25.17 -14.81
C SER A 8 -2.63 -23.74 -14.34
N MET A 9 -3.51 -23.59 -13.34
CA MET A 9 -3.88 -22.27 -12.79
C MET A 9 -2.68 -21.44 -12.27
N ALA A 10 -1.53 -22.08 -12.02
CA ALA A 10 -0.28 -21.42 -11.67
C ALA A 10 0.33 -20.66 -12.86
N ASP A 11 0.30 -21.24 -14.08
CA ASP A 11 0.69 -20.55 -15.32
C ASP A 11 -0.26 -19.38 -15.62
N SER A 12 -1.56 -19.57 -15.43
CA SER A 12 -2.56 -18.50 -15.65
C SER A 12 -2.36 -17.31 -14.71
N ARG A 13 -1.88 -17.54 -13.49
CA ARG A 13 -1.58 -16.46 -12.53
C ARG A 13 -0.29 -15.73 -12.85
N SER A 14 0.70 -16.41 -13.44
CA SER A 14 1.93 -15.79 -13.95
C SER A 14 1.66 -14.96 -15.23
N GLN A 15 0.72 -15.39 -16.07
CA GLN A 15 0.35 -14.68 -17.31
C GLN A 15 -0.67 -13.55 -17.10
N ALA A 16 -1.42 -13.57 -15.99
CA ALA A 16 -2.28 -12.45 -15.57
C ALA A 16 -1.52 -11.35 -14.80
N SER A 17 -0.18 -11.38 -14.82
CA SER A 17 0.66 -10.29 -14.33
C SER A 17 0.72 -9.15 -15.36
N GLY A 18 -0.44 -8.55 -15.65
CA GLY A 18 -0.43 -7.14 -16.04
C GLY A 18 0.37 -6.38 -14.99
N THR A 19 1.23 -5.45 -15.41
CA THR A 19 1.99 -4.63 -14.47
C THR A 19 1.02 -4.10 -13.42
N PHE A 20 1.27 -4.44 -12.15
CA PHE A 20 0.49 -3.89 -11.06
C PHE A 20 0.81 -2.39 -10.99
N GLU A 21 -0.04 -1.58 -11.61
CA GLU A 21 0.07 -0.12 -11.59
C GLU A 21 -0.92 0.43 -10.56
N GLN A 22 -0.41 0.65 -9.34
CA GLN A 22 -1.19 1.24 -8.28
C GLN A 22 -1.37 2.75 -8.51
N ASN A 23 -2.59 3.15 -8.85
CA ASN A 23 -2.97 4.56 -9.00
C ASN A 23 -3.82 4.99 -7.79
N ASN A 24 -3.19 5.54 -6.74
CA ASN A 24 -3.89 6.07 -5.58
C ASN A 24 -4.24 7.56 -5.79
N HIS A 25 -5.53 7.88 -5.84
CA HIS A 25 -6.03 9.26 -5.89
C HIS A 25 -6.53 9.69 -4.51
N VAL A 26 -6.03 10.82 -4.00
CA VAL A 26 -6.51 11.41 -2.75
C VAL A 26 -6.90 12.86 -2.96
N VAL A 27 -8.10 13.21 -2.48
CA VAL A 27 -8.62 14.58 -2.49
C VAL A 27 -8.53 15.15 -1.08
N ILE A 28 -7.96 16.34 -0.96
CA ILE A 28 -7.95 17.12 0.29
C ILE A 28 -8.70 18.41 0.02
N ASN A 29 -9.85 18.58 0.69
CA ASN A 29 -10.61 19.81 0.58
C ASN A 29 -10.00 20.86 1.51
N ASN A 30 -9.41 21.92 0.95
CA ASN A 30 -8.82 23.00 1.73
C ASN A 30 -9.89 23.97 2.23
N ASP A 31 -10.02 24.07 3.56
CA ASP A 31 -10.92 24.98 4.26
C ASP A 31 -10.26 26.32 4.64
N GLY A 32 -8.99 26.53 4.27
CA GLY A 32 -8.25 27.76 4.56
C GLY A 32 -8.56 28.91 3.59
N THR A 33 -8.34 30.14 4.05
CA THR A 33 -8.57 31.38 3.29
C THR A 33 -7.26 31.98 2.79
N ASN A 34 -7.29 32.80 1.75
CA ASN A 34 -6.11 33.52 1.22
C ASN A 34 -4.93 32.59 0.84
N GLY A 35 -5.23 31.39 0.34
CA GLY A 35 -4.21 30.41 -0.04
C GLY A 35 -3.50 29.72 1.13
N GLN A 36 -3.96 29.95 2.36
CA GLN A 36 -3.46 29.23 3.54
C GLN A 36 -4.10 27.84 3.62
N ILE A 37 -3.41 26.91 4.28
CA ILE A 37 -3.98 25.60 4.56
C ILE A 37 -4.85 25.71 5.81
N GLY A 38 -6.11 25.30 5.70
CA GLY A 38 -7.03 25.28 6.83
C GLY A 38 -6.77 24.11 7.79
N PRO A 39 -7.29 24.18 9.03
CA PRO A 39 -7.07 23.15 10.03
C PRO A 39 -7.56 21.76 9.61
N ALA A 40 -8.68 21.69 8.87
CA ALA A 40 -9.22 20.39 8.44
C ALA A 40 -8.33 19.75 7.36
N ALA A 41 -7.82 20.55 6.42
CA ALA A 41 -6.87 20.06 5.42
C ALA A 41 -5.56 19.59 6.03
N LEU A 42 -5.00 20.32 7.01
CA LEU A 42 -3.81 19.89 7.74
C LEU A 42 -4.04 18.54 8.45
N LYS A 43 -5.20 18.39 9.09
CA LYS A 43 -5.57 17.12 9.74
C LYS A 43 -5.68 15.98 8.73
N ALA A 44 -6.28 16.23 7.57
CA ALA A 44 -6.41 15.21 6.51
C ALA A 44 -5.04 14.74 5.99
N VAL A 45 -4.10 15.67 5.77
CA VAL A 45 -2.71 15.34 5.42
C VAL A 45 -2.07 14.50 6.53
N TYR A 46 -2.24 14.90 7.79
CA TYR A 46 -1.68 14.18 8.94
C TYR A 46 -2.23 12.75 9.06
N ASP A 47 -3.55 12.58 8.96
CA ASP A 47 -4.19 11.27 9.04
C ASP A 47 -3.75 10.36 7.87
N MET A 48 -3.56 10.92 6.67
CA MET A 48 -3.03 10.19 5.52
C MET A 48 -1.58 9.75 5.75
N ALA A 49 -0.71 10.63 6.24
CA ALA A 49 0.67 10.28 6.56
C ALA A 49 0.74 9.18 7.62
N ARG A 50 -0.10 9.28 8.65
CA ARG A 50 -0.23 8.26 9.70
C ARG A 50 -0.73 6.93 9.16
N LYS A 51 -1.71 6.96 8.25
CA LYS A 51 -2.22 5.76 7.58
C LYS A 51 -1.14 5.13 6.70
N GLY A 52 -0.45 5.90 5.88
CA GLY A 52 0.66 5.42 5.04
C GLY A 52 1.72 4.70 5.88
N ALA A 53 2.18 5.30 6.98
CA ALA A 53 3.14 4.66 7.86
C ALA A 53 2.64 3.32 8.45
N ARG A 54 1.34 3.22 8.77
CA ARG A 54 0.73 1.96 9.25
C ARG A 54 0.59 0.92 8.14
N ASP A 55 0.17 1.36 6.97
CA ASP A 55 -0.02 0.49 5.81
C ASP A 55 1.32 -0.11 5.37
N GLU A 56 2.41 0.66 5.40
CA GLU A 56 3.78 0.17 5.16
C GLU A 56 4.20 -0.92 6.16
N ILE A 57 4.05 -0.65 7.47
CA ILE A 57 4.40 -1.61 8.52
C ILE A 57 3.51 -2.87 8.43
N GLN A 58 2.23 -2.71 8.12
CA GLN A 58 1.31 -3.84 7.98
C GLN A 58 1.51 -4.64 6.69
N THR A 59 1.93 -3.99 5.60
CA THR A 59 2.31 -4.66 4.36
C THR A 59 3.53 -5.54 4.62
N GLN A 60 4.53 -5.01 5.34
CA GLN A 60 5.68 -5.78 5.79
C GLN A 60 5.30 -6.97 6.70
N MET A 61 4.24 -6.85 7.52
CA MET A 61 3.74 -7.95 8.35
C MET A 61 2.89 -8.98 7.57
N ARG A 62 2.19 -8.58 6.49
CA ARG A 62 1.34 -9.48 5.69
C ARG A 62 2.11 -10.31 4.67
N ASP A 63 3.20 -9.78 4.12
CA ASP A 63 4.00 -10.45 3.08
C ASP A 63 5.11 -11.38 3.64
N GLY A 64 5.13 -11.64 4.95
CA GLY A 64 6.08 -12.56 5.57
C GLY A 64 7.13 -11.90 6.46
N GLY A 65 6.78 -10.82 7.16
CA GLY A 65 7.40 -10.41 8.42
C GLY A 65 8.93 -10.43 8.43
N LEU A 66 9.57 -9.56 7.64
CA LEU A 66 10.99 -9.27 7.82
C LEU A 66 11.22 -8.32 9.03
N PHE A 67 10.75 -8.76 10.19
CA PHE A 67 11.46 -8.55 11.45
C PHE A 67 12.07 -9.88 11.88
N SER A 68 12.74 -10.59 10.96
CA SER A 68 13.76 -11.58 11.32
C SER A 68 15.06 -10.88 11.74
N GLY A 69 14.94 -9.89 12.63
CA GLY A 69 16.04 -9.42 13.46
C GLY A 69 16.15 -10.43 14.59
N GLY A 70 16.93 -11.50 14.35
CA GLY A 70 17.09 -12.60 15.26
C GLY A 70 17.43 -12.14 16.68
N GLY A 71 16.65 -12.65 17.64
CA GLY A 71 17.07 -12.69 19.02
C GLY A 71 18.39 -13.44 19.10
N ARG A 72 19.43 -12.70 19.46
CA ARG A 72 20.62 -13.17 20.15
C ARG A 72 21.06 -12.05 21.09
#